data_AF-B6BP28-F1
#
_entry.id   AF-B6BP28-F1
#
_cell.length_a   1.000
_cell.length_b   1.000
_cell.length_c   1.000
_cell.angle_alpha   90.00
_cell.angle_beta   90.00
_cell.angle_gamma   90.00
#
_symmetry.space_group_name_H-M   'P 1'
#
loop_
_entity.id
_entity.type
_entity.pdbx_description
1 polymer ?
#
loop_
_entity_poly.entity_id
_entity_poly.type
_entity_poly.pdbx_seq_one_letter_code
_entity_poly.pdbx_strand_id
1 'polypeptide(L)'
;MQKDQLISLANKMCKELLSIIDEEEEATKEQVASYLTESAQLIMNLSEEDMTSAGFAETMFHNAYKDIAKKSLSSYANTNQNIEKLARMQEKTLMECHAQHIDLPSLTTKFNEIQNHMSDEVKKANEIITQLTTQVKTLEEKSNLDSLTKVFNRRALSTYLKNVCSNDKLHYEFHMLILDIDDFKNINDRYGHVAGDKVLIFIANILKKTLRDGDKVFRYGGEEFIIILNRIDDEHCKKITNRLLDLVRGNKLIYKGEGLRVTMSIGTTRYAEGDTPDSLVARADKALYKAKNSGKNQMYAEMK
;
A
#
# COMPACT_ATOMS: atom_id res chain seq x y z
N MET A 1 25.61 14.14 -0.23
CA MET A 1 25.62 12.80 0.38
C MET A 1 26.73 12.68 1.42
N GLN A 2 26.45 12.39 2.70
CA GLN A 2 27.49 11.95 3.64
C GLN A 2 27.69 10.44 3.48
N LYS A 3 28.95 10.04 3.35
CA LYS A 3 29.43 8.66 3.12
C LYS A 3 28.77 7.62 4.04
N ASP A 4 28.38 8.04 5.25
CA ASP A 4 27.82 7.21 6.30
C ASP A 4 26.42 6.66 5.99
N GLN A 5 25.59 7.39 5.23
CA GLN A 5 24.23 6.94 4.89
C GLN A 5 24.24 5.81 3.86
N LEU A 6 25.16 5.86 2.89
CA LEU A 6 25.38 4.78 1.93
C LEU A 6 25.97 3.54 2.59
N ILE A 7 26.91 3.73 3.53
CA ILE A 7 27.47 2.63 4.31
C ILE A 7 26.37 1.96 5.14
N SER A 8 25.46 2.73 5.76
CA SER A 8 24.33 2.18 6.51
C SER A 8 23.37 1.38 5.64
N LEU A 9 23.07 1.85 4.43
CA LEU A 9 22.15 1.18 3.52
C LEU A 9 22.79 -0.11 2.96
N ALA A 10 24.05 -0.04 2.54
CA ALA A 10 24.81 -1.20 2.09
C ALA A 10 24.89 -2.28 3.19
N ASN A 11 25.09 -1.89 4.45
CA ASN A 11 25.10 -2.81 5.58
C ASN A 11 23.74 -3.46 5.85
N LYS A 12 22.64 -2.73 5.64
CA LYS A 12 21.27 -3.27 5.82
C LYS A 12 20.95 -4.30 4.73
N MET A 13 21.31 -4.00 3.48
CA MET A 13 21.13 -4.91 2.35
C MET A 13 22.01 -6.16 2.46
N CYS A 14 23.27 -6.03 2.91
CA CYS A 14 24.12 -7.18 3.19
C CYS A 14 23.54 -8.09 4.27
N LYS A 15 22.88 -7.53 5.30
CA LYS A 15 22.21 -8.33 6.34
C LYS A 15 21.00 -9.08 5.82
N GLU A 16 20.19 -8.46 4.97
CA GLU A 16 19.04 -9.11 4.35
C GLU A 16 19.49 -10.23 3.39
N LEU A 17 20.55 -10.00 2.59
CA LEU A 17 21.16 -11.02 1.75
C LEU A 17 21.70 -12.20 2.56
N LEU A 18 22.39 -11.95 3.67
CA LEU A 18 22.88 -13.01 4.56
C LEU A 18 21.72 -13.82 5.16
N SER A 19 20.62 -13.16 5.53
CA SER A 19 19.42 -13.84 6.03
C SER A 19 18.78 -14.75 4.97
N ILE A 20 18.77 -14.34 3.71
CA ILE A 20 18.23 -15.14 2.59
C ILE A 20 19.16 -16.32 2.28
N ILE A 21 20.47 -16.11 2.34
CA ILE A 21 21.47 -17.18 2.14
C ILE A 21 21.42 -18.20 3.29
N ASP A 22 21.19 -17.77 4.52
CA ASP A 22 21.05 -18.67 5.69
C ASP A 22 19.73 -19.46 5.69
N GLU A 23 18.68 -18.96 5.02
CA GLU A 23 17.39 -19.68 4.86
C GLU A 23 17.40 -20.71 3.71
N GLU A 24 18.29 -20.57 2.72
CA GLU A 24 18.48 -21.55 1.65
C GLU A 24 19.66 -22.49 1.97
N GLU A 25 19.37 -23.69 2.52
CA GLU A 25 20.38 -24.67 3.00
C GLU A 25 21.46 -25.10 1.97
N GLU A 26 21.30 -24.81 0.66
CA GLU A 26 22.30 -25.09 -0.39
C GLU A 26 22.37 -24.00 -1.50
N ALA A 27 22.51 -22.72 -1.14
CA ALA A 27 22.70 -21.66 -2.14
C ALA A 27 24.00 -21.86 -2.97
N THR A 28 23.88 -21.99 -4.30
CA THR A 28 25.03 -22.16 -5.20
C THR A 28 25.82 -20.85 -5.38
N LYS A 29 27.12 -20.95 -5.72
CA LYS A 29 27.97 -19.77 -5.95
C LYS A 29 27.42 -18.86 -7.06
N GLU A 30 26.80 -19.41 -8.09
CA GLU A 30 26.12 -18.63 -9.13
C GLU A 30 24.90 -17.86 -8.60
N GLN A 31 24.08 -18.46 -7.72
CA GLN A 31 22.91 -17.80 -7.13
C GLN A 31 23.33 -16.64 -6.20
N VAL A 32 24.32 -16.87 -5.35
CA VAL A 32 24.87 -15.81 -4.47
C VAL A 32 25.46 -14.67 -5.30
N ALA A 33 26.17 -14.98 -6.39
CA ALA A 33 26.68 -13.96 -7.31
C ALA A 33 25.54 -13.20 -8.01
N SER A 34 24.45 -13.87 -8.39
CA SER A 34 23.27 -13.23 -8.99
C SER A 34 22.60 -12.27 -8.01
N TYR A 35 22.35 -12.70 -6.77
CA TYR A 35 21.73 -11.88 -5.73
C TYR A 35 22.56 -10.65 -5.38
N LEU A 36 23.89 -10.79 -5.30
CA LEU A 36 24.81 -9.68 -5.12
C LEU A 36 24.82 -8.72 -6.31
N THR A 37 24.74 -9.25 -7.53
CA THR A 37 24.73 -8.42 -8.76
C THR A 37 23.43 -7.63 -8.87
N GLU A 38 22.28 -8.27 -8.63
CA GLU A 38 20.96 -7.61 -8.63
C GLU A 38 20.86 -6.54 -7.55
N SER A 39 21.39 -6.81 -6.36
CA SER A 39 21.43 -5.85 -5.25
C SER A 39 22.33 -4.65 -5.57
N ALA A 40 23.48 -4.88 -6.20
CA ALA A 40 24.37 -3.80 -6.65
C ALA A 40 23.75 -2.96 -7.77
N GLN A 41 23.00 -3.57 -8.68
CA GLN A 41 22.28 -2.88 -9.76
C GLN A 41 21.10 -2.05 -9.23
N LEU A 42 20.40 -2.55 -8.21
CA LEU A 42 19.38 -1.80 -7.47
C LEU A 42 19.97 -0.56 -6.80
N ILE A 43 21.15 -0.67 -6.20
CA ILE A 43 21.85 0.47 -5.58
C ILE A 43 22.30 1.49 -6.62
N MET A 44 22.79 1.05 -7.78
CA MET A 44 23.24 1.94 -8.86
C MET A 44 22.11 2.67 -9.58
N ASN A 45 20.89 2.13 -9.56
CA ASN A 45 19.73 2.68 -10.26
C ASN A 45 18.80 3.55 -9.39
N LEU A 46 19.14 3.80 -8.13
CA LEU A 46 18.35 4.68 -7.25
C LEU A 46 18.68 6.15 -7.51
N SER A 47 17.67 6.95 -7.87
CA SER A 47 17.78 8.41 -7.97
C SER A 47 17.70 9.08 -6.59
N GLU A 48 18.35 10.24 -6.40
CA GLU A 48 18.35 10.97 -5.12
C GLU A 48 16.93 11.40 -4.65
N GLU A 49 15.96 11.50 -5.56
CA GLU A 49 14.56 11.83 -5.27
C GLU A 49 13.74 10.61 -4.77
N ASP A 50 14.08 9.40 -5.22
CA ASP A 50 13.39 8.17 -4.82
C ASP A 50 13.77 7.71 -3.40
N MET A 51 15.04 7.92 -3.00
CA MET A 51 15.53 7.60 -1.65
C MET A 51 14.99 8.53 -0.56
N THR A 52 14.78 9.81 -0.89
CA THR A 52 14.29 10.80 0.08
C THR A 52 12.81 10.63 0.36
N SER A 53 11.98 10.29 -0.64
CA SER A 53 10.54 10.10 -0.46
C SER A 53 10.18 8.83 0.31
N ALA A 54 10.81 7.69 -0.02
CA ALA A 54 10.57 6.41 0.66
C ALA A 54 11.17 6.38 2.07
N GLY A 55 12.41 6.88 2.24
CA GLY A 55 13.07 6.97 3.54
C GLY A 55 12.38 7.96 4.48
N PHE A 56 11.90 9.10 3.97
CA PHE A 56 11.11 10.05 4.75
C PHE A 56 9.76 9.46 5.16
N ALA A 57 9.06 8.75 4.25
CA ALA A 57 7.79 8.10 4.57
C ALA A 57 7.96 6.98 5.63
N GLU A 58 9.00 6.16 5.51
CA GLU A 58 9.33 5.09 6.48
C GLU A 58 9.71 5.68 7.84
N THR A 59 10.54 6.73 7.85
CA THR A 59 10.96 7.42 9.08
C THR A 59 9.78 8.14 9.75
N MET A 60 8.91 8.79 8.97
CA MET A 60 7.69 9.43 9.47
C MET A 60 6.70 8.40 10.03
N PHE A 61 6.50 7.27 9.35
CA PHE A 61 5.65 6.18 9.85
C PHE A 61 6.23 5.58 11.13
N HIS A 62 7.53 5.29 11.16
CA HIS A 62 8.20 4.72 12.33
C HIS A 62 8.15 5.67 13.53
N ASN A 63 8.41 6.96 13.32
CA ASN A 63 8.32 7.97 14.38
C ASN A 63 6.89 8.16 14.89
N ALA A 64 5.90 8.23 13.98
CA ALA A 64 4.49 8.33 14.35
C ALA A 64 4.01 7.10 15.14
N TYR A 65 4.38 5.89 14.68
CA TYR A 65 4.06 4.65 15.39
C TYR A 65 4.73 4.60 16.76
N LYS A 66 5.99 5.01 16.87
CA LYS A 66 6.74 5.06 18.13
C LYS A 66 6.13 6.04 19.12
N ASP A 67 5.64 7.19 18.66
CA ASP A 67 4.94 8.16 19.50
C ASP A 67 3.58 7.66 19.97
N ILE A 68 2.83 6.98 19.10
CA ILE A 68 1.57 6.32 19.47
C ILE A 68 1.82 5.22 20.50
N ALA A 69 2.81 4.36 20.27
CA ALA A 69 3.20 3.30 21.19
C ALA A 69 3.62 3.86 22.56
N LYS A 70 4.42 4.94 22.58
CA LYS A 70 4.79 5.63 23.83
C LYS A 70 3.58 6.19 24.57
N LYS A 71 2.69 6.90 23.88
CA LYS A 71 1.47 7.45 24.49
C LYS A 71 0.58 6.35 25.06
N SER A 72 0.44 5.24 24.34
CA SER A 72 -0.28 4.05 24.81
C SER A 72 0.39 3.47 26.06
N LEU A 73 1.70 3.25 26.05
CA LEU A 73 2.44 2.73 27.20
C LEU A 73 2.32 3.63 28.43
N SER A 74 2.44 4.95 28.24
CA SER A 74 2.26 5.94 29.32
C SER A 74 0.83 5.94 29.86
N SER A 75 -0.18 5.79 28.99
CA SER A 75 -1.58 5.65 29.41
C SER A 75 -1.78 4.39 30.24
N TYR A 76 -1.28 3.23 29.78
CA TYR A 76 -1.34 1.96 30.52
C TYR A 76 -0.60 2.04 31.87
N ALA A 77 0.58 2.66 31.90
CA ALA A 77 1.34 2.86 33.13
C ALA A 77 0.56 3.73 34.14
N ASN A 78 -0.09 4.80 33.68
CA ASN A 78 -0.92 5.66 34.51
C ASN A 78 -2.16 4.93 35.05
N THR A 79 -2.83 4.13 34.21
CA THR A 79 -3.95 3.28 34.64
C THR A 79 -3.52 2.27 35.70
N ASN A 80 -2.38 1.59 35.51
CA ASN A 80 -1.85 0.65 36.49
C ASN A 80 -1.49 1.32 37.82
N GLN A 81 -0.89 2.51 37.79
CA GLN A 81 -0.63 3.29 39.02
C GLN A 81 -1.91 3.69 39.75
N ASN A 82 -2.97 4.01 39.02
CA ASN A 82 -4.28 4.32 39.62
C ASN A 82 -4.92 3.09 40.25
N ILE A 83 -4.83 1.92 39.59
CA ILE A 83 -5.28 0.64 40.15
C ILE A 83 -4.48 0.30 41.42
N GLU A 84 -3.16 0.52 41.41
CA GLU A 84 -2.31 0.29 42.58
C GLU A 84 -2.68 1.22 43.74
N LYS A 85 -2.95 2.51 43.48
CA LYS A 85 -3.47 3.44 44.50
C LYS A 85 -4.80 2.97 45.08
N LEU A 86 -5.72 2.52 44.23
CA LEU A 86 -7.03 2.00 44.64
C LEU A 86 -6.89 0.75 45.52
N ALA A 87 -6.01 -0.19 45.14
CA ALA A 87 -5.72 -1.39 45.92
C ALA A 87 -5.15 -1.04 47.30
N ARG A 88 -4.21 -0.09 47.39
CA ARG A 88 -3.66 0.40 48.67
C ARG A 88 -4.71 1.12 49.53
N MET A 89 -5.61 1.90 48.93
CA MET A 89 -6.73 2.51 49.64
C MET A 89 -7.69 1.45 50.21
N GLN A 90 -7.97 0.39 49.44
CA GLN A 90 -8.75 -0.74 49.92
C GLN A 90 -8.08 -1.47 51.08
N GLU A 91 -6.79 -1.77 50.96
CA GLU A 91 -6.01 -2.43 52.01
C GLU A 91 -6.01 -1.62 53.31
N LYS A 92 -5.79 -0.30 53.21
CA LYS A 92 -5.86 0.61 54.35
C LYS A 92 -7.26 0.64 54.98
N THR A 93 -8.31 0.69 54.16
CA THR A 93 -9.71 0.68 54.65
C THR A 93 -10.05 -0.65 55.34
N LEU A 94 -9.55 -1.78 54.83
CA LEU A 94 -9.69 -3.10 55.43
C LEU A 94 -8.97 -3.20 56.78
N MET A 95 -7.78 -2.59 56.91
CA MET A 95 -7.04 -2.52 58.18
C MET A 95 -7.68 -1.57 59.20
N GLU A 96 -8.36 -0.51 58.75
CA GLU A 96 -9.08 0.44 59.61
C GLU A 96 -10.45 -0.09 60.11
N CYS A 97 -10.97 -1.18 59.51
CA CYS A 97 -12.18 -1.86 59.96
C CYS A 97 -11.96 -2.65 61.28
N HIS A 98 -11.92 -1.96 62.41
CA HIS A 98 -12.12 -2.54 63.73
C HIS A 98 -13.59 -2.37 64.17
N ALA A 99 -14.50 -3.25 63.75
CA ALA A 99 -15.86 -3.25 64.30
C ALA A 99 -16.56 -4.60 64.16
N GLN A 100 -17.23 -5.03 65.22
CA GLN A 100 -17.89 -6.33 65.36
C GLN A 100 -19.04 -6.60 64.36
N HIS A 101 -19.47 -5.65 63.51
CA HIS A 101 -20.52 -5.85 62.50
C HIS A 101 -20.13 -5.19 61.16
N ILE A 102 -20.38 -5.90 60.04
CA ILE A 102 -20.11 -5.43 58.67
C ILE A 102 -21.26 -4.50 58.22
N ASP A 103 -20.94 -3.24 57.89
CA ASP A 103 -21.88 -2.27 57.33
C ASP A 103 -22.11 -2.51 55.83
N LEU A 104 -23.02 -3.43 55.53
CA LEU A 104 -23.33 -3.89 54.18
C LEU A 104 -23.80 -2.75 53.23
N PRO A 105 -24.64 -1.78 53.64
CA PRO A 105 -24.99 -0.63 52.82
C PRO A 105 -23.81 0.23 52.36
N SER A 106 -22.86 0.51 53.26
CA SER A 106 -21.64 1.26 52.93
C SER A 106 -20.73 0.47 51.97
N LEU A 107 -20.63 -0.85 52.18
CA LEU A 107 -19.89 -1.75 51.29
C LEU A 107 -20.50 -1.80 49.87
N THR A 108 -21.82 -1.90 49.76
CA THR A 108 -22.54 -1.90 48.47
C THR A 108 -22.38 -0.57 47.74
N THR A 109 -22.45 0.55 48.45
CA THR A 109 -22.24 1.88 47.87
C THR A 109 -20.85 2.00 47.27
N LYS A 110 -19.81 1.63 48.04
CA LYS A 110 -18.42 1.64 47.56
C LYS A 110 -18.18 0.66 46.41
N PHE A 111 -18.81 -0.51 46.44
CA PHE A 111 -18.70 -1.47 45.35
C PHE A 111 -19.31 -0.93 44.04
N ASN A 112 -20.47 -0.26 44.13
CA ASN A 112 -21.10 0.38 42.98
C ASN A 112 -20.26 1.54 42.42
N GLU A 113 -19.63 2.35 43.28
CA GLU A 113 -18.69 3.39 42.85
C GLU A 113 -17.51 2.80 42.07
N ILE A 114 -16.93 1.68 42.55
CA ILE A 114 -15.83 0.99 41.85
C ILE A 114 -16.31 0.40 40.52
N GLN A 115 -17.48 -0.25 40.49
CA GLN A 115 -18.03 -0.81 39.26
C GLN A 115 -18.30 0.27 38.20
N ASN A 116 -18.85 1.42 38.61
CA ASN A 116 -19.07 2.55 37.71
C ASN A 116 -17.74 3.10 37.19
N HIS A 117 -16.75 3.30 38.06
CA HIS A 117 -15.43 3.79 37.65
C HIS A 117 -14.71 2.80 36.70
N MET A 118 -14.80 1.49 36.95
CA MET A 118 -14.24 0.48 36.04
C MET A 118 -14.96 0.48 34.68
N SER A 119 -16.29 0.63 34.67
CA SER A 119 -17.07 0.71 33.43
C SER A 119 -16.66 1.93 32.60
N ASP A 120 -16.47 3.09 33.25
CA ASP A 120 -16.01 4.31 32.59
C ASP A 120 -14.59 4.17 32.01
N GLU A 121 -13.66 3.53 32.75
CA GLU A 121 -12.31 3.28 32.25
C GLU A 121 -12.28 2.30 31.06
N VAL A 122 -13.09 1.23 31.09
CA VAL A 122 -13.25 0.30 29.96
C VAL A 122 -13.82 1.03 28.74
N LYS A 123 -14.79 1.92 28.94
CA LYS A 123 -15.37 2.73 27.87
C LYS A 123 -14.33 3.64 27.23
N LYS A 124 -13.53 4.37 28.03
CA LYS A 124 -12.43 5.21 27.52
C LYS A 124 -11.40 4.40 26.75
N ALA A 125 -11.03 3.21 27.24
CA ALA A 125 -10.08 2.33 26.56
C ALA A 125 -10.61 1.91 25.17
N ASN A 126 -11.89 1.54 25.08
CA ASN A 126 -12.52 1.19 23.80
C ASN A 126 -12.60 2.36 22.81
N GLU A 127 -12.85 3.58 23.30
CA GLU A 127 -12.82 4.80 22.48
C GLU A 127 -11.42 5.04 21.90
N ILE A 128 -10.37 4.90 22.72
CA ILE A 128 -8.97 5.02 22.28
C ILE A 128 -8.63 3.94 21.25
N ILE A 129 -9.01 2.68 21.49
CA ILE A 129 -8.78 1.58 20.55
C ILE A 129 -9.41 1.91 19.19
N THR A 130 -10.68 2.33 19.19
CA THR A 130 -11.40 2.71 17.96
C THR A 130 -10.69 3.83 17.21
N GLN A 131 -10.24 4.86 17.94
CA GLN A 131 -9.51 5.99 17.37
C GLN A 131 -8.17 5.55 16.76
N LEU A 132 -7.41 4.70 17.45
CA LEU A 132 -6.14 4.14 16.97
C LEU A 132 -6.34 3.27 15.73
N THR A 133 -7.34 2.38 15.73
CA THR A 133 -7.66 1.55 14.57
C THR A 133 -8.01 2.41 13.35
N THR A 134 -8.76 3.49 13.55
CA THR A 134 -9.11 4.43 12.47
C THR A 134 -7.87 5.16 11.92
N GLN A 135 -6.96 5.59 12.80
CA GLN A 135 -5.71 6.25 12.40
C GLN A 135 -4.78 5.29 11.64
N VAL A 136 -4.61 4.06 12.11
CA VAL A 136 -3.83 3.02 11.41
C VAL A 136 -4.38 2.80 10.02
N LYS A 137 -5.70 2.59 9.89
CA LYS A 137 -6.35 2.42 8.58
C LYS A 137 -6.13 3.62 7.65
N THR A 138 -6.24 4.84 8.18
CA THR A 138 -6.01 6.07 7.40
C THR A 138 -4.55 6.17 6.93
N LEU A 139 -3.60 5.76 7.76
CA LEU A 139 -2.17 5.74 7.41
C LEU A 139 -1.86 4.66 6.38
N GLU A 140 -2.45 3.48 6.50
CA GLU A 140 -2.34 2.41 5.51
C GLU A 140 -2.93 2.83 4.16
N GLU A 141 -4.11 3.45 4.15
CA GLU A 141 -4.73 3.99 2.93
C GLU A 141 -3.83 5.05 2.28
N LYS A 142 -3.27 5.99 3.05
CA LYS A 142 -2.33 6.98 2.52
C LYS A 142 -1.03 6.38 2.00
N SER A 143 -0.55 5.31 2.65
CA SER A 143 0.65 4.57 2.24
C SER A 143 0.43 3.75 0.97
N ASN A 144 -0.83 3.38 0.67
CA ASN A 144 -1.19 2.56 -0.49
C ASN A 144 -1.54 3.36 -1.74
N LEU A 145 -1.57 4.69 -1.68
CA LEU A 145 -1.87 5.56 -2.81
C LEU A 145 -0.60 6.16 -3.42
N ASP A 146 -0.59 6.31 -4.73
CA ASP A 146 0.41 7.08 -5.46
C ASP A 146 0.26 8.58 -5.15
N SER A 147 1.38 9.24 -4.84
CA SER A 147 1.39 10.62 -4.36
C SER A 147 0.88 11.62 -5.40
N LEU A 148 1.11 11.35 -6.69
CA LEU A 148 0.78 12.22 -7.82
C LEU A 148 -0.66 12.00 -8.32
N THR A 149 -0.99 10.76 -8.69
CA THR A 149 -2.23 10.40 -9.39
C THR A 149 -3.37 10.00 -8.44
N LYS A 150 -3.04 9.72 -7.17
CA LYS A 150 -3.96 9.24 -6.13
C LYS A 150 -4.69 7.95 -6.49
N VAL A 151 -4.18 7.16 -7.44
CA VAL A 151 -4.60 5.75 -7.63
C VAL A 151 -3.79 4.89 -6.66
N PHE A 152 -4.03 3.59 -6.59
CA PHE A 152 -3.21 2.71 -5.76
C PHE A 152 -1.77 2.64 -6.29
N ASN A 153 -0.78 2.46 -5.43
CA ASN A 153 0.61 2.33 -5.84
C ASN A 153 1.01 0.86 -6.10
N ARG A 154 2.24 0.66 -6.59
CA ARG A 154 2.80 -0.67 -6.85
C ARG A 154 2.77 -1.60 -5.63
N ARG A 155 3.02 -1.07 -4.41
CA ARG A 155 2.96 -1.88 -3.18
C ARG A 155 1.55 -2.43 -2.94
N ALA A 156 0.53 -1.59 -3.11
CA ALA A 156 -0.85 -2.00 -2.98
C ALA A 156 -1.24 -3.06 -4.03
N LEU A 157 -0.71 -2.97 -5.25
CA LEU A 157 -0.89 -4.01 -6.27
C LEU A 157 -0.29 -5.35 -5.81
N SER A 158 0.95 -5.35 -5.34
CA SER A 158 1.62 -6.57 -4.87
C SER A 158 0.83 -7.26 -3.77
N THR A 159 0.35 -6.50 -2.78
CA THR A 159 -0.52 -7.04 -1.72
C THR A 159 -1.84 -7.58 -2.28
N TYR A 160 -2.47 -6.84 -3.20
CA TYR A 160 -3.73 -7.25 -3.82
C TYR A 160 -3.57 -8.57 -4.61
N LEU A 161 -2.57 -8.65 -5.48
CA LEU A 161 -2.34 -9.85 -6.31
C LEU A 161 -1.94 -11.06 -5.47
N LYS A 162 -1.12 -10.89 -4.41
CA LYS A 162 -0.81 -11.97 -3.47
C LYS A 162 -2.08 -12.53 -2.84
N ASN A 163 -2.94 -11.66 -2.31
CA ASN A 163 -4.19 -12.08 -1.67
C ASN A 163 -5.15 -12.77 -2.65
N VAL A 164 -5.18 -12.33 -3.91
CA VAL A 164 -6.05 -12.88 -4.94
C VAL A 164 -5.51 -14.22 -5.47
N CYS A 165 -4.20 -14.34 -5.69
CA CYS A 165 -3.61 -15.57 -6.24
C CYS A 165 -3.47 -16.67 -5.18
N SER A 166 -3.32 -16.32 -3.90
CA SER A 166 -3.17 -17.31 -2.80
C SER A 166 -4.49 -17.85 -2.26
N ASN A 167 -5.63 -17.36 -2.75
CA ASN A 167 -6.93 -17.75 -2.22
C ASN A 167 -7.62 -18.75 -3.15
N ASP A 168 -7.53 -20.03 -2.83
CA ASP A 168 -8.12 -21.15 -3.58
C ASP A 168 -9.65 -21.06 -3.76
N LYS A 169 -10.31 -20.11 -3.07
CA LYS A 169 -11.76 -19.89 -3.12
C LYS A 169 -12.18 -18.66 -3.93
N LEU A 170 -11.31 -18.06 -4.74
CA LEU A 170 -11.73 -16.91 -5.56
C LEU A 170 -12.69 -17.37 -6.67
N HIS A 171 -13.99 -17.32 -6.38
CA HIS A 171 -15.07 -17.76 -7.27
C HIS A 171 -15.39 -16.78 -8.42
N TYR A 172 -14.50 -15.85 -8.77
CA TYR A 172 -14.79 -14.91 -9.84
C TYR A 172 -13.60 -14.61 -10.74
N GLU A 173 -13.88 -14.64 -12.03
CA GLU A 173 -12.95 -14.32 -13.10
C GLU A 173 -12.62 -12.83 -13.10
N PHE A 174 -11.36 -12.49 -13.34
CA PHE A 174 -10.93 -11.11 -13.53
C PHE A 174 -9.95 -11.00 -14.69
N HIS A 175 -9.89 -9.80 -15.26
CA HIS A 175 -8.88 -9.44 -16.24
C HIS A 175 -7.89 -8.48 -15.63
N MET A 176 -6.63 -8.70 -15.94
CA MET A 176 -5.57 -7.75 -15.68
C MET A 176 -5.19 -7.03 -16.96
N LEU A 177 -5.08 -5.71 -16.88
CA LEU A 177 -4.62 -4.86 -17.95
C LEU A 177 -3.34 -4.15 -17.50
N ILE A 178 -2.31 -4.13 -18.33
CA ILE A 178 -1.15 -3.24 -18.20
C ILE A 178 -1.26 -2.20 -19.30
N LEU A 179 -1.15 -0.93 -18.91
CA LEU A 179 -1.28 0.23 -19.77
C LEU A 179 0.00 1.02 -19.69
N ASP A 180 0.41 1.56 -20.83
CA ASP A 180 1.57 2.44 -20.92
C ASP A 180 1.26 3.61 -21.87
N ILE A 181 1.68 4.80 -21.46
CA ILE A 181 1.43 6.03 -22.22
C ILE A 181 2.44 6.11 -23.37
N ASP A 182 1.93 6.13 -24.58
CA ASP A 182 2.76 6.12 -25.78
C ASP A 182 3.62 7.40 -25.86
N ASP A 183 4.91 7.22 -26.11
CA ASP A 183 5.86 8.31 -26.34
C ASP A 183 5.98 9.29 -25.14
N PHE A 184 5.72 8.83 -23.92
CA PHE A 184 5.75 9.67 -22.71
C PHE A 184 7.10 10.36 -22.49
N LYS A 185 8.21 9.67 -22.76
CA LYS A 185 9.55 10.30 -22.75
C LYS A 185 9.63 11.51 -23.70
N ASN A 186 9.11 11.40 -24.91
CA ASN A 186 9.11 12.52 -25.88
C ASN A 186 8.25 13.70 -25.38
N ILE A 187 7.18 13.43 -24.64
CA ILE A 187 6.37 14.47 -24.00
C ILE A 187 7.19 15.19 -22.93
N ASN A 188 7.88 14.45 -22.07
CA ASN A 188 8.75 15.03 -21.03
C ASN A 188 9.89 15.85 -21.64
N ASP A 189 10.56 15.30 -22.66
CA ASP A 189 11.69 15.95 -23.31
C ASP A 189 11.26 17.25 -24.01
N ARG A 190 10.05 17.29 -24.59
CA ARG A 190 9.54 18.46 -25.31
C ARG A 190 8.89 19.51 -24.40
N TYR A 191 8.14 19.10 -23.38
CA TYR A 191 7.27 19.98 -22.59
C TYR A 191 7.69 20.10 -21.11
N GLY A 192 8.69 19.34 -20.69
CA GLY A 192 9.19 19.22 -19.32
C GLY A 192 8.39 18.25 -18.46
N HIS A 193 9.00 17.77 -17.37
CA HIS A 193 8.40 16.80 -16.43
C HIS A 193 7.05 17.26 -15.85
N VAL A 194 6.86 18.56 -15.62
CA VAL A 194 5.58 19.12 -15.17
C VAL A 194 4.44 18.81 -16.15
N ALA A 195 4.72 18.77 -17.45
CA ALA A 195 3.73 18.38 -18.46
C ALA A 195 3.42 16.89 -18.39
N GLY A 196 4.45 16.04 -18.21
CA GLY A 196 4.29 14.61 -17.96
C GLY A 196 3.42 14.33 -16.73
N ASP A 197 3.66 15.04 -15.63
CA ASP A 197 2.85 14.93 -14.42
C ASP A 197 1.37 15.25 -14.68
N LYS A 198 1.10 16.29 -15.47
CA LYS A 198 -0.27 16.64 -15.87
C LYS A 198 -0.90 15.56 -16.75
N VAL A 199 -0.13 14.94 -17.64
CA VAL A 199 -0.58 13.80 -18.43
C VAL A 199 -0.92 12.62 -17.53
N LEU A 200 -0.07 12.26 -16.57
CA LEU A 200 -0.31 11.16 -15.64
C LEU A 200 -1.58 11.37 -14.80
N ILE A 201 -1.76 12.57 -14.26
CA ILE A 201 -2.97 12.95 -13.51
C ILE A 201 -4.21 12.86 -14.42
N PHE A 202 -4.08 13.34 -15.66
CA PHE A 202 -5.17 13.31 -16.64
C PHE A 202 -5.59 11.87 -16.98
N ILE A 203 -4.63 11.00 -17.27
CA ILE A 203 -4.88 9.57 -17.52
C ILE A 203 -5.55 8.93 -16.31
N ALA A 204 -4.98 9.11 -15.12
CA ALA A 204 -5.55 8.54 -13.89
C ALA A 204 -7.00 8.98 -13.64
N ASN A 205 -7.34 10.24 -13.96
CA ASN A 205 -8.71 10.74 -13.86
C ASN A 205 -9.65 10.10 -14.89
N ILE A 206 -9.18 9.87 -16.12
CA ILE A 206 -9.96 9.13 -17.13
C ILE A 206 -10.23 7.71 -16.63
N LEU A 207 -9.20 7.01 -16.12
CA LEU A 207 -9.35 5.66 -15.61
C LEU A 207 -10.39 5.61 -14.47
N LYS A 208 -10.24 6.47 -13.45
CA LYS A 208 -11.16 6.55 -12.31
C LYS A 208 -12.61 6.85 -12.69
N LYS A 209 -12.84 7.72 -13.68
CA LYS A 209 -14.20 8.08 -14.12
C LYS A 209 -14.84 7.01 -15.01
N THR A 210 -14.04 6.18 -15.65
CA THR A 210 -14.51 5.19 -16.62
C THR A 210 -14.84 3.86 -15.94
N LEU A 211 -14.09 3.50 -14.91
CA LEU A 211 -14.19 2.23 -14.20
C LEU A 211 -15.18 2.29 -13.03
N ARG A 212 -15.71 1.13 -12.64
CA ARG A 212 -16.63 1.01 -11.49
C ARG A 212 -15.85 0.88 -10.18
N ASP A 213 -16.53 1.10 -9.05
CA ASP A 213 -15.94 0.98 -7.69
C ASP A 213 -15.30 -0.38 -7.39
N GLY A 214 -15.80 -1.44 -8.02
CA GLY A 214 -15.27 -2.80 -7.91
C GLY A 214 -13.96 -3.03 -8.68
N ASP A 215 -13.65 -2.20 -9.66
CA ASP A 215 -12.40 -2.29 -10.42
C ASP A 215 -11.30 -1.51 -9.70
N LYS A 216 -10.05 -1.94 -9.86
CA LYS A 216 -8.90 -1.32 -9.17
C LYS A 216 -7.91 -0.77 -10.17
N VAL A 217 -7.42 0.44 -9.91
CA VAL A 217 -6.39 1.11 -10.71
C VAL A 217 -5.15 1.29 -9.87
N PHE A 218 -4.01 0.87 -10.42
CA PHE A 218 -2.71 0.96 -9.80
C PHE A 218 -1.76 1.72 -10.73
N ARG A 219 -0.86 2.52 -10.17
CA ARG A 219 0.30 3.05 -10.90
C ARG A 219 1.46 2.10 -10.61
N TYR A 220 1.90 1.41 -11.65
CA TYR A 220 2.89 0.34 -11.55
C TYR A 220 4.32 0.86 -11.72
N GLY A 221 4.51 1.76 -12.68
CA GLY A 221 5.79 2.39 -13.01
C GLY A 221 5.61 3.88 -13.31
N GLY A 222 6.66 4.54 -13.80
CA GLY A 222 6.66 5.97 -14.08
C GLY A 222 5.48 6.41 -14.95
N GLU A 223 5.27 5.72 -16.07
CA GLU A 223 4.20 5.96 -17.06
C GLU A 223 3.22 4.79 -17.19
N GLU A 224 3.37 3.76 -16.37
CA GLU A 224 2.64 2.50 -16.46
C GLU A 224 1.54 2.39 -15.42
N PHE A 225 0.36 1.95 -15.86
CA PHE A 225 -0.79 1.68 -15.00
C PHE A 225 -1.21 0.22 -15.11
N ILE A 226 -1.72 -0.34 -14.02
CA ILE A 226 -2.35 -1.65 -14.00
C ILE A 226 -3.80 -1.50 -13.57
N ILE A 227 -4.70 -2.15 -14.31
CA ILE A 227 -6.13 -2.20 -13.97
C ILE A 227 -6.53 -3.65 -13.73
N ILE A 228 -7.29 -3.87 -12.67
CA ILE A 228 -7.97 -5.14 -12.40
C ILE A 228 -9.47 -4.94 -12.62
N LEU A 229 -10.01 -5.60 -13.63
CA LEU A 229 -11.43 -5.65 -13.91
C LEU A 229 -12.00 -6.94 -13.31
N ASN A 230 -12.72 -6.83 -12.21
CA ASN A 230 -13.26 -7.98 -11.48
C ASN A 230 -14.60 -8.40 -12.07
N ARG A 231 -14.92 -9.69 -12.18
CA ARG A 231 -16.26 -10.19 -12.61
C ARG A 231 -16.67 -9.64 -13.98
N ILE A 232 -15.86 -9.94 -14.99
CA ILE A 232 -16.09 -9.51 -16.37
C ILE A 232 -15.66 -10.60 -17.34
N ASP A 233 -16.36 -10.71 -18.48
CA ASP A 233 -15.97 -11.60 -19.58
C ASP A 233 -15.02 -10.91 -20.58
N ASP A 234 -14.51 -11.69 -21.53
CA ASP A 234 -13.56 -11.21 -22.54
C ASP A 234 -14.15 -10.12 -23.45
N GLU A 235 -15.44 -10.16 -23.76
CA GLU A 235 -16.08 -9.17 -24.63
C GLU A 235 -16.23 -7.82 -23.93
N HIS A 236 -16.70 -7.83 -22.68
CA HIS A 236 -16.86 -6.63 -21.88
C HIS A 236 -15.51 -6.03 -21.52
N CYS A 237 -14.50 -6.86 -21.25
CA CYS A 237 -13.11 -6.41 -21.08
C CYS A 237 -12.62 -5.64 -22.33
N LYS A 238 -12.82 -6.21 -23.52
CA LYS A 238 -12.49 -5.53 -24.80
C LYS A 238 -13.25 -4.22 -24.98
N LYS A 239 -14.56 -4.19 -24.68
CA LYS A 239 -15.38 -2.96 -24.76
C LYS A 239 -14.87 -1.86 -23.84
N ILE A 240 -14.54 -2.18 -22.58
CA ILE A 240 -13.98 -1.22 -21.63
C ILE A 240 -12.62 -0.72 -22.12
N THR A 241 -11.76 -1.63 -22.59
CA THR A 241 -10.42 -1.29 -23.07
C THR A 241 -10.48 -0.35 -24.28
N ASN A 242 -11.31 -0.65 -25.28
CA ASN A 242 -11.52 0.23 -26.43
C ASN A 242 -12.09 1.59 -26.03
N ARG A 243 -13.04 1.62 -25.07
CA ARG A 243 -13.56 2.88 -24.53
C ARG A 243 -12.47 3.71 -23.86
N LEU A 244 -11.53 3.09 -23.12
CA LEU A 244 -10.39 3.78 -22.52
C LEU A 244 -9.48 4.39 -23.59
N LEU A 245 -9.12 3.61 -24.62
CA LEU A 245 -8.33 4.09 -25.76
C LEU A 245 -9.00 5.29 -26.45
N ASP A 246 -10.30 5.18 -26.70
CA ASP A 246 -11.10 6.22 -27.35
C ASP A 246 -11.16 7.52 -26.53
N LEU A 247 -11.37 7.40 -25.21
CA LEU A 247 -11.40 8.55 -24.31
C LEU A 247 -10.04 9.23 -24.23
N VAL A 248 -8.95 8.47 -24.19
CA VAL A 248 -7.61 9.03 -24.08
C VAL A 248 -7.23 9.75 -25.37
N ARG A 249 -7.39 9.11 -26.53
CA ARG A 249 -7.05 9.71 -27.83
C ARG A 249 -7.97 10.87 -28.22
N GLY A 250 -9.23 10.83 -27.77
CA GLY A 250 -10.25 11.81 -28.10
C GLY A 250 -10.17 13.09 -27.28
N ASN A 251 -9.63 13.02 -26.06
CA ASN A 251 -9.50 14.20 -25.20
C ASN A 251 -8.18 14.93 -25.46
N LYS A 252 -8.24 16.26 -25.57
CA LYS A 252 -7.06 17.12 -25.71
C LYS A 252 -6.72 17.73 -24.36
N LEU A 253 -5.55 17.42 -23.83
CA LEU A 253 -5.02 18.10 -22.66
C LEU A 253 -4.47 19.46 -23.11
N ILE A 254 -5.03 20.56 -22.61
CA ILE A 254 -4.48 21.89 -22.91
C ILE A 254 -3.35 22.16 -21.92
N TYR A 255 -2.12 22.35 -22.42
CA TYR A 255 -0.96 22.69 -21.62
C TYR A 255 -0.24 23.88 -22.24
N LYS A 256 -0.09 24.96 -21.46
CA LYS A 256 0.51 26.25 -21.92
C LYS A 256 -0.12 26.81 -23.21
N GLY A 257 -1.43 26.61 -23.40
CA GLY A 257 -2.17 27.07 -24.58
C GLY A 257 -2.07 26.16 -25.80
N GLU A 258 -1.27 25.10 -25.76
CA GLU A 258 -1.20 24.09 -26.81
C GLU A 258 -2.04 22.84 -26.46
N GLY A 259 -2.65 22.23 -27.48
CA GLY A 259 -3.36 20.96 -27.32
C GLY A 259 -2.39 19.79 -27.41
N LEU A 260 -2.13 19.14 -26.28
CA LEU A 260 -1.33 17.92 -26.20
C LEU A 260 -2.24 16.70 -26.47
N ARG A 261 -1.89 15.95 -27.51
CA ARG A 261 -2.53 14.66 -27.82
C ARG A 261 -1.69 13.54 -27.24
N VAL A 262 -2.35 12.63 -26.54
CA VAL A 262 -1.73 11.46 -25.92
C VAL A 262 -2.50 10.22 -26.33
N THR A 263 -1.77 9.12 -26.51
CA THR A 263 -2.34 7.79 -26.72
C THR A 263 -1.73 6.83 -25.70
N MET A 264 -2.29 5.63 -25.61
CA MET A 264 -1.76 4.58 -24.75
C MET A 264 -1.87 3.24 -25.43
N SER A 265 -0.96 2.34 -25.10
CA SER A 265 -1.02 0.94 -25.50
C SER A 265 -1.47 0.08 -24.31
N ILE A 266 -2.23 -0.98 -24.58
CA ILE A 266 -2.79 -1.83 -23.52
C ILE A 266 -2.51 -3.31 -23.81
N GLY A 267 -1.91 -4.00 -22.84
CA GLY A 267 -1.84 -5.45 -22.80
C GLY A 267 -2.86 -6.00 -21.81
N THR A 268 -3.59 -7.06 -22.16
CA THR A 268 -4.54 -7.70 -21.24
C THR A 268 -4.38 -9.21 -21.17
N THR A 269 -4.70 -9.77 -20.01
CA THR A 269 -4.79 -11.20 -19.77
C THR A 269 -5.96 -11.51 -18.84
N ARG A 270 -6.55 -12.69 -19.01
CA ARG A 270 -7.54 -13.25 -18.08
C ARG A 270 -6.82 -14.08 -17.01
N TYR A 271 -7.26 -13.95 -15.77
CA TYR A 271 -6.81 -14.83 -14.70
C TYR A 271 -7.24 -16.27 -14.96
N ALA A 272 -6.31 -17.20 -14.75
CA ALA A 272 -6.55 -18.62 -14.78
C ALA A 272 -6.09 -19.26 -13.47
N GLU A 273 -6.71 -20.39 -13.11
CA GLU A 273 -6.32 -21.15 -11.93
C GLU A 273 -4.83 -21.52 -11.97
N GLY A 274 -4.18 -21.44 -10.81
CA GLY A 274 -2.74 -21.65 -10.66
C GLY A 274 -1.86 -20.51 -11.19
N ASP A 275 -2.44 -19.34 -11.53
CA ASP A 275 -1.63 -18.16 -11.83
C ASP A 275 -1.00 -17.55 -10.57
N THR A 276 0.25 -17.12 -10.71
CA THR A 276 0.97 -16.32 -9.71
C THR A 276 0.92 -14.84 -10.11
N PRO A 277 1.18 -13.91 -9.18
CA PRO A 277 1.30 -12.50 -9.53
C PRO A 277 2.26 -12.25 -10.70
N ASP A 278 3.41 -12.94 -10.71
CA ASP A 278 4.43 -12.77 -11.74
C ASP A 278 3.99 -13.34 -13.10
N SER A 279 3.28 -14.48 -13.12
CA SER A 279 2.79 -15.06 -14.38
C SER A 279 1.71 -14.20 -15.04
N LEU A 280 0.88 -13.51 -14.24
CA LEU A 280 -0.12 -12.55 -14.74
C LEU A 280 0.56 -11.32 -15.34
N VAL A 281 1.52 -10.73 -14.62
CA VAL A 281 2.27 -9.55 -15.08
C VAL A 281 3.04 -9.86 -16.35
N ALA A 282 3.80 -10.95 -16.39
CA ALA A 282 4.57 -11.32 -17.57
C ALA A 282 3.69 -11.53 -18.82
N ARG A 283 2.50 -12.12 -18.65
CA ARG A 283 1.57 -12.37 -19.76
C ARG A 283 0.93 -11.09 -20.28
N ALA A 284 0.48 -10.22 -19.39
CA ALA A 284 -0.08 -8.93 -19.77
C ALA A 284 0.99 -8.01 -20.39
N ASP A 285 2.22 -8.05 -19.89
CA ASP A 285 3.35 -7.29 -20.43
C ASP A 285 3.73 -7.76 -21.86
N LYS A 286 3.76 -9.07 -22.09
CA LYS A 286 3.92 -9.63 -23.44
C LYS A 286 2.85 -9.13 -24.41
N ALA A 287 1.61 -9.01 -23.95
CA ALA A 287 0.53 -8.42 -24.74
C ALA A 287 0.76 -6.93 -25.01
N LEU A 288 1.18 -6.17 -23.99
CA LEU A 288 1.48 -4.74 -24.12
C LEU A 288 2.63 -4.50 -25.12
N TYR A 289 3.68 -5.31 -25.05
CA TYR A 289 4.79 -5.27 -25.99
C TYR A 289 4.33 -5.46 -27.44
N LYS A 290 3.42 -6.42 -27.69
CA LYS A 290 2.80 -6.61 -29.02
C LYS A 290 2.01 -5.38 -29.45
N ALA A 291 1.25 -4.75 -28.56
CA ALA A 291 0.50 -3.53 -28.87
C ALA A 291 1.41 -2.35 -29.26
N LYS A 292 2.52 -2.16 -28.53
CA LYS A 292 3.51 -1.12 -28.84
C LYS A 292 4.18 -1.35 -30.20
N ASN A 293 4.57 -2.60 -30.50
CA ASN A 293 5.23 -2.94 -31.75
C ASN A 293 4.31 -2.96 -32.97
N SER A 294 3.00 -3.09 -32.77
CA SER A 294 2.02 -3.15 -33.86
C SER A 294 1.47 -1.77 -34.25
N GLY A 295 2.09 -0.68 -33.78
CA GLY A 295 1.69 0.70 -34.12
C GLY A 295 1.10 1.54 -32.98
N LYS A 296 1.15 1.05 -31.73
CA LYS A 296 0.66 1.73 -30.52
C LYS A 296 -0.84 2.06 -30.54
N ASN A 297 -1.36 2.79 -29.55
CA ASN A 297 -2.76 3.23 -29.46
C ASN A 297 -3.79 2.10 -29.67
N GLN A 298 -3.50 0.92 -29.14
CA GLN A 298 -4.30 -0.28 -29.36
C GLN A 298 -4.17 -1.26 -28.20
N MET A 299 -4.99 -2.31 -28.24
CA MET A 299 -4.93 -3.39 -27.28
C MET A 299 -4.51 -4.71 -27.90
N TYR A 300 -3.77 -5.51 -27.14
CA TYR A 300 -3.54 -6.93 -27.41
C TYR A 300 -3.92 -7.75 -26.19
N ALA A 301 -4.38 -8.97 -26.43
CA ALA A 301 -4.66 -9.94 -25.37
C ALA A 301 -3.70 -11.12 -25.50
N GLU A 302 -3.21 -11.61 -24.37
CA GLU A 302 -2.48 -12.87 -24.26
C GLU A 302 -3.21 -13.72 -23.22
N MET A 303 -3.65 -14.92 -23.62
CA MET A 303 -4.36 -15.86 -22.75
C MET A 303 -3.46 -17.06 -22.44
N LYS A 304 -3.73 -17.74 -21.33
CA LYS A 304 -3.06 -19.00 -20.95
C LYS A 304 -3.69 -20.18 -21.71
#